data_AF-A0AAE9Y1T7-F1
#
_entry.id   AF-A0AAE9Y1T7-F1
#
_cell.length_a   1.000
_cell.length_b   1.000
_cell.length_c   1.000
_cell.angle_alpha   90.00
_cell.angle_beta   90.00
_cell.angle_gamma   90.00
#
_symmetry.space_group_name_H-M   'P 1'
#
loop_
_entity.id
_entity.type
_entity.pdbx_description
1 polymer ?
#
loop_
_entity_poly.entity_id
_entity_poly.type
_entity_poly.pdbx_seq_one_letter_code
_entity_poly.pdbx_strand_id
1 'polypeptide(L)'
;MNTSNRSDRPEPLFRAPDVLVRATLAAACVVAGLMLTLQMASAQDRGAAREACKADYQKLCNGVAPGGGRIKKCLNDNFSALSDPCKQALGGPDK
;
A
#
# COMPACT_ATOMS: atom_id res chain seq x y z
N MET A 1 -33.89 -33.90 60.54
CA MET A 1 -32.56 -33.68 61.16
C MET A 1 -31.49 -33.95 60.12
N ASN A 2 -30.70 -32.93 59.74
CA ASN A 2 -29.31 -32.98 59.23
C ASN A 2 -28.94 -31.55 58.78
N THR A 3 -28.32 -30.71 59.60
CA THR A 3 -26.85 -30.48 59.75
C THR A 3 -26.15 -30.30 58.39
N SER A 4 -25.93 -29.06 57.94
CA SER A 4 -24.73 -28.24 58.22
C SER A 4 -23.44 -28.79 57.61
N ASN A 5 -23.00 -28.27 56.47
CA ASN A 5 -21.63 -27.74 56.36
C ASN A 5 -21.43 -26.80 55.16
N ARG A 6 -20.71 -25.71 55.44
CA ARG A 6 -20.05 -24.77 54.53
C ARG A 6 -18.88 -25.50 53.84
N SER A 7 -18.30 -24.89 52.80
CA SER A 7 -16.89 -25.06 52.44
C SER A 7 -16.50 -26.10 51.38
N ASP A 8 -17.14 -26.07 50.21
CA ASP A 8 -16.41 -26.39 48.97
C ASP A 8 -16.80 -25.37 47.90
N ARG A 9 -16.00 -24.30 47.81
CA ARG A 9 -16.05 -23.34 46.70
C ARG A 9 -15.36 -23.97 45.49
N PRO A 10 -15.99 -24.05 44.31
CA PRO A 10 -15.23 -24.11 43.07
C PRO A 10 -14.68 -22.71 42.78
N GLU A 11 -13.35 -22.57 42.73
CA GLU A 11 -12.68 -21.41 42.11
C GLU A 11 -13.15 -21.26 40.65
N PRO A 12 -13.51 -20.05 40.17
CA PRO A 12 -13.86 -19.87 38.78
C PRO A 12 -12.59 -19.88 37.93
N LEU A 13 -12.26 -21.06 37.39
CA LEU A 13 -11.21 -21.35 36.40
C LEU A 13 -11.39 -20.65 35.03
N PHE A 14 -12.26 -19.62 34.93
CA PHE A 14 -12.84 -19.13 33.67
C PHE A 14 -12.52 -17.67 33.31
N ARG A 15 -11.39 -17.11 33.75
CA ARG A 15 -11.03 -15.70 33.45
C ARG A 15 -9.73 -15.46 32.68
N ALA A 16 -9.02 -16.51 32.29
CA ALA A 16 -7.76 -16.41 31.53
C ALA A 16 -7.90 -16.33 29.99
N PRO A 17 -8.82 -17.05 29.30
CA PRO A 17 -8.79 -17.10 27.83
C PRO A 17 -9.33 -15.81 27.19
N ASP A 18 -10.30 -15.15 27.80
CA ASP A 18 -10.94 -13.93 27.26
C ASP A 18 -9.99 -12.71 27.29
N VAL A 19 -9.19 -12.57 28.35
CA VAL A 19 -8.23 -11.46 28.48
C VAL A 19 -7.08 -11.64 27.49
N LEU A 20 -6.62 -12.87 27.27
CA LEU A 20 -5.57 -13.18 26.31
C LEU A 20 -6.05 -13.03 24.86
N VAL A 21 -7.28 -13.47 24.55
CA VAL A 21 -7.90 -13.29 23.22
C VAL A 21 -8.16 -11.80 22.93
N ARG A 22 -8.63 -11.02 23.91
CA ARG A 22 -8.85 -9.58 23.74
C ARG A 22 -7.54 -8.79 23.63
N ALA A 23 -6.51 -9.16 24.39
CA ALA A 23 -5.20 -8.54 24.30
C ALA A 23 -4.50 -8.84 22.95
N THR A 24 -4.60 -10.08 22.46
CA THR A 24 -4.06 -10.45 21.15
C THR A 24 -4.81 -9.78 20.00
N LEU A 25 -6.13 -9.66 20.06
CA LEU A 25 -6.94 -8.95 19.07
C LEU A 25 -6.59 -7.44 19.01
N ALA A 26 -6.46 -6.79 20.18
CA ALA A 26 -6.08 -5.38 20.25
C ALA A 26 -4.67 -5.13 19.72
N ALA A 27 -3.70 -5.98 20.06
CA ALA A 27 -2.34 -5.89 19.53
C ALA A 27 -2.29 -6.09 18.01
N ALA A 28 -3.06 -7.04 17.48
CA ALA A 28 -3.16 -7.27 16.04
C ALA A 28 -3.72 -6.05 15.28
N CYS A 29 -4.74 -5.38 15.82
CA CYS A 29 -5.28 -4.14 15.24
C CYS A 29 -4.28 -2.98 15.22
N VAL A 30 -3.50 -2.81 16.30
CA VAL A 30 -2.47 -1.76 16.37
C VAL A 30 -1.35 -2.02 15.36
N VAL A 31 -0.89 -3.27 15.25
CA VAL A 31 0.14 -3.66 14.26
C VAL A 31 -0.37 -3.50 12.83
N ALA A 32 -1.61 -3.94 12.54
CA ALA A 32 -2.22 -3.78 11.22
C ALA A 32 -2.42 -2.30 10.86
N GLY A 33 -2.85 -1.47 11.82
CA GLY A 33 -2.97 -0.02 11.65
C GLY A 33 -1.63 0.66 11.39
N LEU A 34 -0.57 0.25 12.09
CA LEU A 34 0.79 0.77 11.89
C LEU A 34 1.31 0.40 10.48
N MET A 35 1.12 -0.86 10.06
CA MET A 35 1.53 -1.35 8.73
C MET A 35 0.77 -0.66 7.58
N LEU A 36 -0.51 -0.34 7.77
CA LEU A 36 -1.35 0.30 6.74
C LEU A 36 -0.86 1.71 6.36
N THR A 37 -0.20 2.43 7.28
CA THR A 37 0.31 3.78 6.97
C THR A 37 1.53 3.78 6.03
N LEU A 38 2.27 2.67 5.92
CA LEU A 38 3.43 2.58 5.02
C LEU A 38 3.05 2.34 3.54
N GLN A 39 1.81 1.91 3.26
CA GLN A 39 1.40 1.49 1.92
C GLN A 39 0.87 2.63 1.03
N MET A 40 0.72 3.85 1.56
CA MET A 40 0.27 5.02 0.80
C MET A 40 1.32 5.58 -0.18
N ALA A 41 2.58 5.12 -0.14
CA ALA A 41 3.66 5.69 -0.93
C ALA A 41 3.72 5.24 -2.40
N SER A 42 2.96 4.22 -2.84
CA SER A 42 3.19 3.59 -4.17
C SER A 42 2.09 3.84 -5.22
N ALA A 43 1.11 4.69 -4.97
CA ALA A 43 0.01 4.95 -5.91
C ALA A 43 0.13 6.25 -6.72
N GLN A 44 0.99 7.19 -6.32
CA GLN A 44 1.02 8.55 -6.91
C GLN A 44 1.86 8.71 -8.19
N ASP A 45 2.83 7.83 -8.46
CA ASP A 45 3.80 8.12 -9.53
C ASP A 45 3.26 7.99 -10.97
N ARG A 46 2.18 7.24 -11.18
CA ARG A 46 1.63 7.04 -12.53
C ARG A 46 1.00 8.30 -13.11
N GLY A 47 0.44 9.17 -12.25
CA GLY A 47 -0.13 10.44 -12.67
C GLY A 47 0.95 11.50 -12.90
N ALA A 48 1.92 11.56 -11.98
CA ALA A 48 3.04 12.50 -12.05
C ALA A 48 3.87 12.32 -13.33
N ALA A 49 4.19 11.08 -13.71
CA ALA A 49 4.93 10.82 -14.95
C ALA A 49 4.18 11.21 -16.22
N ARG A 50 2.85 11.05 -16.25
CA ARG A 50 2.04 11.47 -17.40
C ARG A 50 2.05 12.98 -17.57
N GLU A 51 1.92 13.72 -16.47
CA GLU A 51 1.89 15.19 -16.53
C GLU A 51 3.28 15.75 -16.87
N ALA A 52 4.34 15.19 -16.27
CA ALA A 52 5.72 15.55 -16.58
C ALA A 52 6.09 15.34 -18.05
N CYS A 53 5.63 14.24 -18.65
CA CYS A 53 5.92 13.88 -20.04
C CYS A 53 4.93 14.43 -21.07
N LYS A 54 3.90 15.17 -20.65
CA LYS A 54 2.81 15.63 -21.53
C LYS A 54 3.31 16.52 -22.67
N ALA A 55 4.20 17.47 -22.37
CA ALA A 55 4.77 18.37 -23.36
C ALA A 55 5.68 17.63 -24.35
N ASP A 56 6.48 16.67 -23.86
CA ASP A 56 7.35 15.87 -24.69
C ASP A 56 6.55 14.91 -25.58
N TYR A 57 5.49 14.30 -25.04
CA TYR A 57 4.55 13.50 -25.81
C TYR A 57 3.94 14.30 -26.98
N GLN A 58 3.50 15.54 -26.73
CA GLN A 58 2.92 16.38 -27.77
C GLN A 58 3.92 16.78 -28.87
N LYS A 59 5.21 16.85 -28.55
CA LYS A 59 6.28 17.22 -29.49
C LYS A 59 6.83 16.03 -30.27
N LEU A 60 7.05 14.91 -29.58
CA LEU A 60 7.83 13.76 -30.09
C LEU A 60 6.95 12.56 -30.45
N CYS A 61 5.83 12.39 -29.76
CA CYS A 61 4.97 11.20 -29.85
C CYS A 61 3.53 11.55 -30.25
N ASN A 62 3.34 12.69 -30.90
CA ASN A 62 2.02 13.14 -31.36
C ASN A 62 1.46 12.12 -32.36
N GLY A 63 0.26 11.59 -32.08
CA GLY A 63 -0.37 10.55 -32.89
C GLY A 63 -0.17 9.12 -32.39
N VAL A 64 0.61 8.89 -31.33
CA VAL A 64 0.67 7.56 -30.69
C VAL A 64 -0.64 7.29 -29.97
N ALA A 65 -1.40 6.31 -30.47
CA ALA A 65 -2.67 5.98 -29.86
C ALA A 65 -2.50 5.49 -28.41
N PRO A 66 -3.36 5.96 -27.48
CA PRO A 66 -3.25 5.65 -26.06
C PRO A 66 -3.49 4.15 -25.79
N GLY A 67 -2.95 3.65 -24.67
CA GLY A 67 -3.11 2.26 -24.25
C GLY A 67 -1.99 1.32 -24.72
N GLY A 68 -1.91 0.16 -24.08
CA GLY A 68 -0.92 -0.89 -24.39
C GLY A 68 0.55 -0.49 -24.16
N GLY A 69 0.82 0.56 -23.37
CA GLY A 69 2.19 1.01 -23.11
C GLY A 69 2.88 1.72 -24.29
N ARG A 70 2.19 1.93 -25.43
CA ARG A 70 2.76 2.51 -26.65
C ARG A 70 3.37 3.89 -26.44
N ILE A 71 2.71 4.73 -25.64
CA ILE A 71 3.21 6.07 -25.29
C ILE A 71 4.54 5.97 -24.54
N LYS A 72 4.64 5.06 -23.55
CA LYS A 72 5.89 4.85 -22.82
C LYS A 72 7.00 4.35 -23.73
N LYS A 73 6.69 3.44 -24.65
CA LYS A 73 7.66 2.99 -25.67
C LYS A 73 8.17 4.16 -26.52
N CYS A 74 7.28 4.98 -27.05
CA CYS A 74 7.70 6.14 -27.84
C CYS A 74 8.56 7.13 -27.04
N LEU A 75 8.19 7.38 -25.77
CA LEU A 75 8.99 8.23 -24.89
C LEU A 75 10.38 7.61 -24.63
N ASN A 76 10.48 6.30 -24.39
CA ASN A 76 11.77 5.61 -24.24
C ASN A 76 12.63 5.65 -25.50
N ASP A 77 12.02 5.41 -26.67
CA ASP A 77 12.73 5.46 -27.95
C ASP A 77 13.29 6.89 -28.21
N ASN A 78 12.68 7.92 -27.61
CA ASN A 78 13.11 9.32 -27.66
C ASN A 78 13.73 9.82 -26.35
N PHE A 79 14.19 8.94 -25.45
CA PHE A 79 14.56 9.31 -24.08
C PHE A 79 15.59 10.44 -24.00
N SER A 80 16.54 10.50 -24.94
CA SER A 80 17.56 11.55 -25.01
C SER A 80 16.98 12.95 -25.29
N ALA A 81 15.91 13.02 -26.08
CA ALA A 81 15.23 14.25 -26.49
C ALA A 81 14.14 14.71 -25.51
N LEU A 82 13.81 13.90 -24.49
CA LEU A 82 12.85 14.27 -23.46
C LEU A 82 13.38 15.40 -22.57
N SER A 83 12.45 16.15 -21.98
CA SER A 83 12.76 17.12 -20.93
C SER A 83 13.23 16.42 -19.65
N ASP A 84 14.06 17.12 -18.87
CA ASP A 84 14.54 16.63 -17.57
C ASP A 84 13.43 16.16 -16.62
N PRO A 85 12.29 16.87 -16.45
CA PRO A 85 11.21 16.37 -15.60
C PRO A 85 10.61 15.06 -16.12
N CYS A 86 10.49 14.88 -17.44
CA CYS A 86 10.00 13.62 -18.00
C CYS A 86 11.01 12.48 -17.82
N LYS A 87 12.32 12.76 -17.99
CA LYS A 87 13.40 11.79 -17.73
C LYS A 87 13.41 11.32 -16.28
N GLN A 88 13.29 12.25 -15.32
CA GLN A 88 13.20 11.90 -13.91
C GLN A 88 11.97 11.05 -13.62
N ALA A 89 10.82 11.40 -14.19
CA ALA A 89 9.57 10.68 -13.91
C ALA A 89 9.50 9.29 -14.57
N LEU A 90 10.24 9.06 -15.66
CA LEU A 90 10.39 7.73 -16.28
C LEU A 90 11.41 6.85 -15.55
N GLY A 91 12.35 7.43 -14.79
CA GLY A 91 13.36 6.66 -14.05
C GLY A 91 14.43 6.02 -14.94
N GLY A 92 14.48 6.37 -16.23
CA GLY A 92 15.36 5.77 -17.24
C GLY A 92 14.58 5.11 -18.38
N PRO A 93 15.24 4.79 -19.51
CA PRO A 93 14.61 4.02 -20.58
C PRO A 93 14.40 2.57 -20.10
N ASP A 94 13.19 2.03 -20.25
CA ASP A 94 12.89 0.62 -19.99
C ASP A 94 13.77 -0.23 -20.94
N LYS A 95 14.65 -1.06 -20.37
CA LYS A 95 15.50 -2.00 -21.12
C LYS A 95 14.73 -3.20 -21.65
#